data_AF-A0A836H3G9-F1
#
_entry.id   AF-A0A836H3G9-F1
#
_cell.length_a   1.000
_cell.length_b   1.000
_cell.length_c   1.000
_cell.angle_alpha   90.00
_cell.angle_beta   90.00
_cell.angle_gamma   90.00
#
_symmetry.space_group_name_H-M   'P 1'
#
loop_
_entity.id
_entity.type
_entity.pdbx_description
1 polymer ?
#
loop_
_entity_poly.entity_id
_entity_poly.type
_entity_poly.pdbx_seq_one_letter_code
_entity_poly.pdbx_strand_id
1 'polypeptide(L)'
;MPPTDPREWAKKVRAKTPQLLEVGKPVPKAVLSFGGCGFLVTYALGVALYLQQEKKEFLANSFLLGAGSGVLPAVALACGPRAIDLEKVRDFIVNNRFIVTDEEKRLATMTAGINELLPKNAVDLVKGRLALTIGFSNKDPGYMAQAKESIYFGHHIAEWADVEDLAQNIIAATAPNTQKPCVFREADNVLRGTMMSLSSELDQYCRHIYIHGYAGYRYNKSQSRHNIMFGRHGYIGNTHFSFPKQVLMAFAPLVGGDVRRDELLEAYDVGYNDARRYERWEEDPYYFAKADRSPSDDFNFCNLRANLFGGKSASERFEL
;
A
#
# COMPACT_ATOMS: atom_id res chain seq x y z
N MET A 1 12.29 -24.83 -13.63
CA MET A 1 10.83 -25.01 -13.44
C MET A 1 10.10 -24.28 -14.56
N PRO A 2 8.95 -24.78 -15.05
CA PRO A 2 8.13 -24.04 -16.00
C PRO A 2 7.64 -22.72 -15.38
N PRO A 3 7.39 -21.67 -16.19
CA PRO A 3 6.83 -20.42 -15.69
C PRO A 3 5.48 -20.63 -15.01
N THR A 4 5.18 -19.86 -13.97
CA THR A 4 3.91 -19.93 -13.25
C THR A 4 2.76 -19.32 -14.06
N ASP A 5 1.72 -20.09 -14.40
CA ASP A 5 0.53 -19.53 -15.03
C ASP A 5 -0.17 -18.52 -14.09
N PRO A 6 -0.30 -17.23 -14.47
CA PRO A 6 -0.99 -16.22 -13.66
C PRO A 6 -2.42 -16.60 -13.25
N ARG A 7 -3.15 -17.32 -14.10
CA ARG A 7 -4.54 -17.72 -13.84
C ARG A 7 -4.61 -18.82 -12.79
N GLU A 8 -3.72 -19.79 -12.88
CA GLU A 8 -3.63 -20.86 -11.87
C GLU A 8 -3.12 -20.31 -10.54
N TRP A 9 -2.13 -19.41 -10.58
CA TRP A 9 -1.63 -18.74 -9.39
C TRP A 9 -2.72 -17.93 -8.69
N ALA A 10 -3.46 -17.09 -9.43
CA ALA A 10 -4.55 -16.29 -8.87
C ALA A 10 -5.61 -17.17 -8.18
N LYS A 11 -5.91 -18.34 -8.75
CA LYS A 11 -6.80 -19.33 -8.11
C LYS A 11 -6.20 -19.88 -6.80
N LYS A 12 -4.92 -20.28 -6.80
CA LYS A 12 -4.22 -20.80 -5.60
C LYS A 12 -4.22 -19.80 -4.45
N VAL A 13 -3.90 -18.55 -4.73
CA VAL A 13 -3.89 -17.49 -3.71
C VAL A 13 -5.25 -16.84 -3.50
N ARG A 14 -6.31 -17.34 -4.17
CA ARG A 14 -7.68 -16.81 -4.09
C ARG A 14 -7.75 -15.30 -4.34
N ALA A 15 -6.92 -14.81 -5.28
CA ALA A 15 -6.93 -13.42 -5.66
C ALA A 15 -8.26 -13.09 -6.36
N LYS A 16 -8.93 -12.07 -5.85
CA LYS A 16 -10.19 -11.53 -6.37
C LYS A 16 -10.22 -10.02 -6.14
N THR A 17 -10.30 -9.27 -7.23
CA THR A 17 -10.54 -7.84 -7.18
C THR A 17 -11.94 -7.60 -6.56
N PRO A 18 -12.05 -6.78 -5.50
CA PRO A 18 -13.34 -6.45 -4.91
C PRO A 18 -14.21 -5.71 -5.92
N GLN A 19 -15.50 -6.02 -5.93
CA GLN A 19 -16.49 -5.29 -6.70
C GLN A 19 -17.04 -4.13 -5.86
N LEU A 20 -16.59 -2.91 -6.15
CA LEU A 20 -17.01 -1.70 -5.41
C LEU A 20 -18.19 -0.97 -6.06
N LEU A 21 -18.44 -1.22 -7.35
CA LEU A 21 -19.55 -0.64 -8.09
C LEU A 21 -20.53 -1.74 -8.46
N GLU A 22 -21.72 -1.66 -7.90
CA GLU A 22 -22.82 -2.58 -8.18
C GLU A 22 -24.13 -1.81 -8.23
N VAL A 23 -24.95 -2.09 -9.23
CA VAL A 23 -26.22 -1.39 -9.43
C VAL A 23 -27.12 -1.59 -8.21
N GLY A 24 -27.59 -0.48 -7.64
CA GLY A 24 -28.47 -0.50 -6.46
C GLY A 24 -27.77 -0.65 -5.11
N LYS A 25 -26.42 -0.71 -5.07
CA LYS A 25 -25.66 -0.70 -3.81
C LYS A 25 -24.97 0.65 -3.57
N PRO A 26 -24.77 1.06 -2.31
CA PRO A 26 -23.96 2.23 -1.98
C PRO A 26 -22.53 2.04 -2.47
N VAL A 27 -21.99 3.07 -3.13
CA VAL A 27 -20.57 3.11 -3.52
C VAL A 27 -19.75 3.68 -2.36
N PRO A 28 -18.50 3.24 -2.15
CA PRO A 28 -17.65 3.87 -1.16
C PRO A 28 -17.40 5.34 -1.53
N LYS A 29 -17.44 6.23 -0.53
CA LYS A 29 -17.08 7.65 -0.69
C LYS A 29 -15.65 7.81 -1.19
N ALA A 30 -14.75 6.92 -0.76
CA ALA A 30 -13.37 6.89 -1.22
C ALA A 30 -12.74 5.50 -1.13
N VAL A 31 -11.69 5.29 -1.91
CA VAL A 31 -10.75 4.19 -1.78
C VAL A 31 -9.45 4.77 -1.21
N LEU A 32 -9.05 4.33 -0.02
CA LEU A 32 -7.82 4.76 0.65
C LEU A 32 -6.77 3.69 0.49
N SER A 33 -5.72 4.00 -0.26
CA SER A 33 -4.64 3.09 -0.60
C SER A 33 -3.41 3.34 0.24
N PHE A 34 -3.13 2.43 1.15
CA PHE A 34 -1.95 2.44 1.99
C PHE A 34 -0.87 1.53 1.39
N GLY A 35 0.20 2.15 0.89
CA GLY A 35 1.39 1.44 0.46
C GLY A 35 2.56 1.72 1.38
N GLY A 36 3.46 0.75 1.54
CA GLY A 36 4.64 1.00 2.34
C GLY A 36 5.77 -0.02 2.26
N CYS A 37 6.95 0.47 2.63
CA CYS A 37 8.10 -0.30 3.15
C CYS A 37 8.28 -0.02 4.66
N GLY A 38 9.25 -0.66 5.30
CA GLY A 38 9.39 -0.76 6.77
C GLY A 38 9.23 0.53 7.60
N PHE A 39 9.55 1.72 7.06
CA PHE A 39 9.30 3.00 7.76
C PHE A 39 8.06 3.75 7.31
N LEU A 40 7.60 3.54 6.07
CA LEU A 40 6.41 4.21 5.56
C LEU A 40 5.16 3.81 6.33
N VAL A 41 5.22 2.67 7.01
CA VAL A 41 4.17 2.27 7.94
C VAL A 41 4.03 3.26 9.09
N THR A 42 5.09 3.83 9.67
CA THR A 42 4.92 4.77 10.79
C THR A 42 4.27 6.07 10.33
N TYR A 43 4.70 6.60 9.18
CA TYR A 43 4.01 7.71 8.51
C TYR A 43 2.53 7.40 8.23
N ALA A 44 2.26 6.25 7.60
CA ALA A 44 0.91 5.83 7.28
C ALA A 44 0.03 5.59 8.51
N LEU A 45 0.60 5.15 9.63
CA LEU A 45 -0.09 5.05 10.93
C LEU A 45 -0.46 6.42 11.49
N GLY A 46 0.37 7.45 11.27
CA GLY A 46 0.02 8.83 11.61
C GLY A 46 -1.17 9.35 10.80
N VAL A 47 -1.14 9.11 9.48
CA VAL A 47 -2.27 9.41 8.59
C VAL A 47 -3.53 8.66 9.03
N ALA A 48 -3.38 7.38 9.40
CA ALA A 48 -4.48 6.57 9.91
C ALA A 48 -5.04 7.14 11.23
N LEU A 49 -4.18 7.60 12.14
CA LEU A 49 -4.62 8.20 13.41
C LEU A 49 -5.47 9.44 13.15
N TYR A 50 -5.01 10.30 12.23
CA TYR A 50 -5.76 11.47 11.81
C TYR A 50 -7.15 11.09 11.26
N LEU A 51 -7.21 10.12 10.33
CA LEU A 51 -8.48 9.65 9.76
C LEU A 51 -9.43 9.11 10.83
N GLN A 52 -8.88 8.37 11.79
CA GLN A 52 -9.63 7.77 12.90
C GLN A 52 -10.15 8.82 13.89
N GLN A 53 -9.43 9.90 14.14
CA GLN A 53 -9.80 10.93 15.11
C GLN A 53 -10.72 11.99 14.49
N GLU A 54 -10.36 12.50 13.31
CA GLU A 54 -10.91 13.72 12.72
C GLU A 54 -11.84 13.46 11.52
N LYS A 55 -11.72 12.29 10.85
CA LYS A 55 -12.48 11.96 9.63
C LYS A 55 -13.29 10.66 9.76
N LYS A 56 -13.86 10.41 10.94
CA LYS A 56 -14.62 9.18 11.28
C LYS A 56 -15.72 8.82 10.29
N GLU A 57 -16.54 9.80 9.88
CA GLU A 57 -17.65 9.57 8.96
C GLU A 57 -17.16 9.24 7.54
N PHE A 58 -16.17 9.98 7.06
CA PHE A 58 -15.51 9.72 5.77
C PHE A 58 -14.88 8.32 5.77
N LEU A 59 -14.15 8.00 6.84
CA LEU A 59 -13.55 6.69 7.04
C LEU A 59 -14.61 5.58 7.04
N ALA A 60 -15.75 5.75 7.73
CA ALA A 60 -16.83 4.76 7.77
C ALA A 60 -17.42 4.43 6.39
N ASN A 61 -17.35 5.37 5.45
CA ASN A 61 -17.81 5.19 4.08
C ASN A 61 -16.68 4.90 3.08
N SER A 62 -15.46 4.66 3.55
CA SER A 62 -14.30 4.38 2.71
C SER A 62 -14.01 2.88 2.60
N PHE A 63 -13.46 2.48 1.45
CA PHE A 63 -12.83 1.19 1.22
C PHE A 63 -11.33 1.31 1.39
N LEU A 64 -10.68 0.31 1.99
CA LEU A 64 -9.27 0.35 2.34
C LEU A 64 -8.47 -0.68 1.54
N LEU A 65 -7.34 -0.23 1.01
CA LEU A 65 -6.38 -1.06 0.30
C LEU A 65 -5.05 -1.05 1.02
N GLY A 66 -4.52 -2.23 1.28
CA GLY A 66 -3.22 -2.41 1.94
C GLY A 66 -2.23 -3.10 1.02
N ALA A 67 -1.03 -2.53 0.86
CA ALA A 67 0.07 -3.17 0.15
C ALA A 67 1.41 -3.00 0.90
N GLY A 68 2.18 -4.08 1.02
CA GLY A 68 3.40 -4.05 1.80
C GLY A 68 3.14 -3.75 3.27
N SER A 69 3.95 -2.90 3.89
CA SER A 69 3.74 -2.52 5.29
C SER A 69 2.50 -1.62 5.49
N GLY A 70 1.96 -1.03 4.42
CA GLY A 70 0.69 -0.30 4.43
C GLY A 70 -0.53 -1.18 4.74
N VAL A 71 -0.38 -2.50 4.71
CA VAL A 71 -1.38 -3.46 5.21
C VAL A 71 -1.77 -3.17 6.65
N LEU A 72 -0.82 -2.81 7.50
CA LEU A 72 -1.07 -2.62 8.94
C LEU A 72 -2.04 -1.46 9.24
N PRO A 73 -1.81 -0.23 8.75
CA PRO A 73 -2.80 0.85 8.92
C PRO A 73 -4.13 0.53 8.23
N ALA A 74 -4.13 -0.13 7.06
CA ALA A 74 -5.38 -0.49 6.38
C ALA A 74 -6.24 -1.48 7.20
N VAL A 75 -5.62 -2.52 7.77
CA VAL A 75 -6.29 -3.49 8.65
C VAL A 75 -6.79 -2.82 9.93
N ALA A 76 -5.95 -1.99 10.56
CA ALA A 76 -6.31 -1.27 11.79
C ALA A 76 -7.54 -0.39 11.58
N LEU A 77 -7.54 0.41 10.51
CA LEU A 77 -8.66 1.27 10.15
C LEU A 77 -9.91 0.49 9.73
N ALA A 78 -9.75 -0.65 9.06
CA ALA A 78 -10.87 -1.51 8.68
C ALA A 78 -11.56 -2.12 9.90
N CYS A 79 -10.77 -2.56 10.89
CA CYS A 79 -11.31 -3.06 12.17
C CYS A 79 -11.97 -1.94 12.99
N GLY A 80 -11.43 -0.72 12.86
CA GLY A 80 -11.96 0.49 13.46
C GLY A 80 -11.39 0.81 14.86
N PRO A 81 -11.61 2.06 15.32
CA PRO A 81 -10.94 2.64 16.49
C PRO A 81 -11.11 1.89 17.81
N ARG A 82 -12.21 1.16 17.97
CA ARG A 82 -12.53 0.45 19.22
C ARG A 82 -11.91 -0.93 19.29
N ALA A 83 -11.53 -1.48 18.13
CA ALA A 83 -11.04 -2.84 18.01
C ALA A 83 -9.52 -2.89 17.92
N ILE A 84 -8.91 -1.90 17.26
CA ILE A 84 -7.46 -1.77 17.14
C ILE A 84 -7.03 -0.35 17.50
N ASP A 85 -6.10 -0.25 18.45
CA ASP A 85 -5.49 1.00 18.88
C ASP A 85 -4.24 1.28 18.02
N LEU A 86 -4.31 2.32 17.19
CA LEU A 86 -3.23 2.71 16.29
C LEU A 86 -1.94 3.10 17.03
N GLU A 87 -2.04 3.59 18.26
CA GLU A 87 -0.85 3.94 19.05
C GLU A 87 -0.12 2.69 19.54
N LYS A 88 -0.86 1.63 19.90
CA LYS A 88 -0.25 0.32 20.20
C LYS A 88 0.39 -0.30 18.95
N VAL A 89 -0.26 -0.19 17.79
CA VAL A 89 0.33 -0.63 16.53
C VAL A 89 1.62 0.16 16.23
N ARG A 90 1.61 1.49 16.42
CA ARG A 90 2.80 2.34 16.29
C ARG A 90 3.91 1.85 17.23
N ASP A 91 3.62 1.69 18.51
CA ASP A 91 4.61 1.30 19.51
C ASP A 91 5.19 -0.08 19.20
N PHE A 92 4.35 -1.03 18.80
CA PHE A 92 4.80 -2.35 18.35
C PHE A 92 5.79 -2.23 17.19
N ILE A 93 5.48 -1.45 16.15
CA ILE A 93 6.32 -1.28 14.98
C ILE A 93 7.64 -0.56 15.33
N VAL A 94 7.56 0.51 16.12
CA VAL A 94 8.70 1.32 16.55
C VAL A 94 9.60 0.58 17.52
N ASN A 95 9.08 -0.34 18.33
CA ASN A 95 9.88 -1.14 19.25
C ASN A 95 10.58 -2.30 18.54
N ASN A 96 9.91 -2.92 17.56
CA ASN A 96 10.48 -4.04 16.84
C ASN A 96 11.43 -3.63 15.71
N ARG A 97 11.25 -2.43 15.12
CA ARG A 97 12.09 -1.88 14.01
C ARG A 97 12.47 -2.98 13.03
N PHE A 98 11.47 -3.76 12.62
CA PHE A 98 11.72 -5.05 12.01
C PHE A 98 12.39 -4.85 10.65
N ILE A 99 13.42 -5.67 10.40
CA ILE A 99 14.19 -5.60 9.17
C ILE A 99 13.44 -6.39 8.10
N VAL A 100 12.94 -5.70 7.07
CA VAL A 100 12.19 -6.34 5.97
C VAL A 100 13.02 -7.35 5.17
N THR A 101 14.35 -7.33 5.29
CA THR A 101 15.25 -8.26 4.60
C THR A 101 15.55 -9.54 5.38
N ASP A 102 15.16 -9.62 6.66
CA ASP A 102 15.31 -10.81 7.50
C ASP A 102 13.95 -11.51 7.63
N GLU A 103 13.74 -12.55 6.82
CA GLU A 103 12.43 -13.20 6.68
C GLU A 103 12.00 -13.95 7.94
N GLU A 104 12.92 -14.66 8.60
CA GLU A 104 12.61 -15.40 9.83
C GLU A 104 12.17 -14.42 10.94
N LYS A 105 12.95 -13.35 11.14
CA LYS A 105 12.62 -12.32 12.12
C LYS A 105 11.35 -11.57 11.75
N ARG A 106 11.12 -11.31 10.46
CA ARG A 106 9.87 -10.69 9.96
C ARG A 106 8.67 -11.57 10.32
N LEU A 107 8.71 -12.86 9.99
CA LEU A 107 7.61 -13.79 10.26
C LEU A 107 7.33 -13.92 11.76
N ALA A 108 8.37 -14.04 12.59
CA ALA A 108 8.22 -14.08 14.04
C ALA A 108 7.56 -12.81 14.59
N THR A 109 8.05 -11.63 14.17
CA THR A 109 7.52 -10.33 14.60
C THR A 109 6.09 -10.13 14.13
N MET A 110 5.80 -10.37 12.85
CA MET A 110 4.47 -10.18 12.29
C MET A 110 3.45 -11.11 12.94
N THR A 111 3.80 -12.39 13.14
CA THR A 111 2.95 -13.35 13.83
C THR A 111 2.66 -12.91 15.26
N ALA A 112 3.67 -12.45 16.01
CA ALA A 112 3.47 -11.94 17.37
C ALA A 112 2.53 -10.73 17.38
N GLY A 113 2.75 -9.75 16.50
CA GLY A 113 1.91 -8.56 16.40
C GLY A 113 0.47 -8.87 15.97
N ILE A 114 0.26 -9.81 15.05
CA ILE A 114 -1.08 -10.26 14.66
C ILE A 114 -1.79 -10.90 15.85
N ASN A 115 -1.13 -11.82 16.56
CA ASN A 115 -1.72 -12.50 17.71
C ASN A 115 -2.05 -11.56 18.86
N GLU A 116 -1.26 -10.50 19.04
CA GLU A 116 -1.45 -9.51 20.10
C GLU A 116 -2.52 -8.46 19.75
N LEU A 117 -2.51 -7.96 18.50
CA LEU A 117 -3.24 -6.75 18.12
C LEU A 117 -4.49 -7.02 17.27
N LEU A 118 -4.59 -8.17 16.59
CA LEU A 118 -5.73 -8.49 15.74
C LEU A 118 -6.87 -9.10 16.60
N PRO A 119 -8.08 -8.51 16.59
CA PRO A 119 -9.19 -9.01 17.38
C PRO A 119 -9.74 -10.32 16.80
N LYS A 120 -10.29 -11.19 17.66
CA LYS A 120 -10.86 -12.49 17.26
C LYS A 120 -12.07 -12.40 16.32
N ASN A 121 -12.71 -11.25 16.23
CA ASN A 121 -13.81 -10.97 15.30
C ASN A 121 -13.36 -10.08 14.12
N ALA A 122 -12.06 -10.00 13.83
CA ALA A 122 -11.52 -9.13 12.78
C ALA A 122 -12.20 -9.35 11.42
N VAL A 123 -12.48 -10.60 11.03
CA VAL A 123 -13.14 -10.90 9.75
C VAL A 123 -14.49 -10.20 9.62
N ASP A 124 -15.29 -10.18 10.69
CA ASP A 124 -16.59 -9.49 10.71
C ASP A 124 -16.41 -7.98 10.64
N LEU A 125 -15.40 -7.44 11.33
CA LEU A 125 -15.14 -6.00 11.37
C LEU A 125 -14.67 -5.46 10.01
N VAL A 126 -13.81 -6.19 9.30
CA VAL A 126 -13.23 -5.74 8.02
C VAL A 126 -14.10 -6.08 6.81
N LYS A 127 -15.17 -6.84 6.99
CA LYS A 127 -15.98 -7.44 5.91
C LYS A 127 -16.44 -6.39 4.89
N GLY A 128 -16.11 -6.61 3.62
CA GLY A 128 -16.54 -5.78 2.50
C GLY A 128 -15.87 -4.40 2.42
N ARG A 129 -14.85 -4.13 3.25
CA ARG A 129 -14.21 -2.81 3.35
C ARG A 129 -12.69 -2.84 3.21
N LEU A 130 -12.09 -4.01 3.11
CA LEU A 130 -10.64 -4.20 3.04
C LEU A 130 -10.29 -5.08 1.84
N ALA A 131 -9.25 -4.70 1.10
CA ALA A 131 -8.50 -5.65 0.29
C ALA A 131 -6.99 -5.49 0.47
N LEU A 132 -6.29 -6.61 0.42
CA LEU A 132 -4.84 -6.71 0.56
C LEU A 132 -4.23 -7.05 -0.79
N THR A 133 -3.17 -6.35 -1.16
CA THR A 133 -2.51 -6.53 -2.46
C THR A 133 -1.25 -7.36 -2.34
N ILE A 134 -1.17 -8.39 -3.15
CA ILE A 134 0.00 -9.23 -3.37
C ILE A 134 0.48 -9.14 -4.82
N GLY A 135 1.70 -9.63 -5.04
CA GLY A 135 2.23 -9.88 -6.38
C GLY A 135 2.89 -11.25 -6.45
N PHE A 136 3.35 -11.64 -7.63
CA PHE A 136 4.16 -12.83 -7.80
C PHE A 136 5.16 -12.71 -8.94
N SER A 137 6.13 -13.61 -8.88
CA SER A 137 7.15 -13.78 -9.91
C SER A 137 6.81 -14.96 -10.82
N ASN A 138 6.75 -14.74 -12.12
CA ASN A 138 6.51 -15.79 -13.11
C ASN A 138 7.74 -16.69 -13.35
N LYS A 139 8.92 -16.30 -12.84
CA LYS A 139 10.14 -17.11 -12.91
C LYS A 139 10.77 -17.26 -11.52
N ASP A 140 11.57 -18.30 -11.39
CA ASP A 140 12.49 -18.50 -10.26
C ASP A 140 13.93 -18.14 -10.68
N PRO A 141 14.78 -17.57 -9.80
CA PRO A 141 14.53 -17.15 -8.42
C PRO A 141 14.40 -15.62 -8.27
N GLY A 142 13.31 -15.17 -7.65
CA GLY A 142 13.25 -13.87 -6.94
C GLY A 142 13.10 -12.58 -7.76
N TYR A 143 12.50 -11.56 -7.11
CA TYR A 143 12.16 -10.25 -7.67
C TYR A 143 13.36 -9.45 -8.18
N MET A 144 14.47 -9.43 -7.43
CA MET A 144 15.61 -8.53 -7.70
C MET A 144 16.48 -8.96 -8.88
N ALA A 145 16.37 -10.22 -9.31
CA ALA A 145 17.17 -10.78 -10.41
C ALA A 145 16.40 -10.78 -11.75
N GLN A 146 15.18 -10.23 -11.78
CA GLN A 146 14.27 -10.39 -12.91
C GLN A 146 13.90 -9.05 -13.56
N ALA A 147 13.67 -9.13 -14.86
CA ALA A 147 13.08 -8.05 -15.61
C ALA A 147 11.61 -7.85 -15.16
N LYS A 148 11.14 -6.60 -15.13
CA LYS A 148 9.82 -6.23 -14.59
C LYS A 148 8.65 -6.94 -15.28
N GLU A 149 8.84 -7.36 -16.53
CA GLU A 149 7.87 -8.08 -17.35
C GLU A 149 7.59 -9.50 -16.82
N SER A 150 8.48 -10.04 -15.99
CA SER A 150 8.30 -11.34 -15.34
C SER A 150 7.59 -11.24 -13.98
N ILE A 151 7.16 -10.04 -13.57
CA ILE A 151 6.54 -9.79 -12.27
C ILE A 151 5.11 -9.29 -12.48
N TYR A 152 4.17 -9.94 -11.79
CA TYR A 152 2.75 -9.63 -11.85
C TYR A 152 2.33 -9.01 -10.52
N PHE A 153 1.94 -7.74 -10.56
CA PHE A 153 1.45 -6.99 -9.40
C PHE A 153 -0.05 -6.73 -9.51
N GLY A 154 -0.67 -6.28 -8.41
CA GLY A 154 -2.07 -5.84 -8.41
C GLY A 154 -3.07 -6.98 -8.27
N HIS A 155 -2.67 -8.06 -7.61
CA HIS A 155 -3.60 -9.12 -7.24
C HIS A 155 -4.15 -8.81 -5.86
N HIS A 156 -5.44 -8.56 -5.78
CA HIS A 156 -6.11 -8.24 -4.52
C HIS A 156 -6.72 -9.50 -3.90
N ILE A 157 -6.75 -9.55 -2.59
CA ILE A 157 -7.54 -10.49 -1.82
C ILE A 157 -8.48 -9.65 -0.97
N ALA A 158 -9.77 -9.96 -0.97
CA ALA A 158 -10.80 -9.16 -0.29
C ALA A 158 -11.81 -10.03 0.47
N GLU A 159 -11.57 -11.34 0.54
CA GLU A 159 -12.44 -12.32 1.16
C GLU A 159 -11.60 -13.23 2.06
N TRP A 160 -12.11 -13.48 3.27
CA TRP A 160 -11.40 -14.17 4.35
C TRP A 160 -12.31 -15.28 4.88
N ALA A 161 -11.77 -16.49 5.02
CA ALA A 161 -12.53 -17.61 5.58
C ALA A 161 -12.72 -17.47 7.10
N ASP A 162 -11.64 -17.13 7.80
CA ASP A 162 -11.57 -16.94 9.25
C ASP A 162 -10.40 -16.01 9.60
N VAL A 163 -10.18 -15.78 10.90
CA VAL A 163 -9.12 -14.87 11.38
C VAL A 163 -7.72 -15.42 11.05
N GLU A 164 -7.56 -16.74 11.02
CA GLU A 164 -6.29 -17.37 10.67
C GLU A 164 -5.97 -17.16 9.18
N ASP A 165 -6.96 -17.31 8.30
CA ASP A 165 -6.82 -16.99 6.88
C ASP A 165 -6.48 -15.49 6.72
N LEU A 166 -7.17 -14.58 7.40
CA LEU A 166 -6.83 -13.15 7.38
C LEU A 166 -5.38 -12.90 7.82
N ALA A 167 -4.94 -13.54 8.91
CA ALA A 167 -3.57 -13.44 9.42
C ALA A 167 -2.53 -13.88 8.37
N GLN A 168 -2.74 -15.01 7.72
CA GLN A 168 -1.84 -15.50 6.67
C GLN A 168 -1.81 -14.55 5.46
N ASN A 169 -2.96 -13.96 5.09
CA ASN A 169 -3.02 -12.96 4.03
C ASN A 169 -2.28 -11.66 4.39
N ILE A 170 -2.31 -11.23 5.66
CA ILE A 170 -1.51 -10.10 6.16
C ILE A 170 -0.02 -10.39 6.00
N ILE A 171 0.43 -11.59 6.36
CA ILE A 171 1.83 -12.01 6.23
C ILE A 171 2.26 -12.04 4.75
N ALA A 172 1.41 -12.55 3.86
CA ALA A 172 1.67 -12.61 2.42
C ALA A 172 1.70 -11.22 1.78
N ALA A 173 0.76 -10.33 2.11
CA ALA A 173 0.70 -8.96 1.58
C ALA A 173 1.85 -8.06 2.07
N THR A 174 2.47 -8.43 3.20
CA THR A 174 3.67 -7.80 3.75
C THR A 174 4.97 -8.49 3.30
N ALA A 175 4.91 -9.50 2.43
CA ALA A 175 6.09 -10.21 1.94
C ALA A 175 7.12 -9.23 1.35
N PRO A 176 8.42 -9.42 1.62
CA PRO A 176 9.44 -8.51 1.12
C PRO A 176 9.78 -8.80 -0.34
N ASN A 177 10.38 -7.81 -0.99
CA ASN A 177 10.90 -7.94 -2.34
C ASN A 177 12.34 -8.50 -2.30
N THR A 178 12.50 -9.72 -1.80
CA THR A 178 13.80 -10.39 -1.55
C THR A 178 14.25 -11.31 -2.69
N GLN A 179 15.47 -11.87 -2.55
CA GLN A 179 16.03 -12.87 -3.47
C GLN A 179 15.23 -14.18 -3.46
N LYS A 180 14.57 -14.51 -2.35
CA LYS A 180 13.68 -15.67 -2.22
C LYS A 180 12.24 -15.17 -2.07
N PRO A 181 11.29 -15.62 -2.90
CA PRO A 181 9.89 -15.29 -2.70
C PRO A 181 9.30 -15.98 -1.45
N CYS A 182 8.17 -15.47 -0.99
CA CYS A 182 7.43 -16.05 0.12
C CYS A 182 6.58 -17.24 -0.35
N VAL A 183 6.48 -18.27 0.49
CA VAL A 183 5.53 -19.37 0.28
C VAL A 183 4.21 -19.01 0.93
N PHE A 184 3.13 -19.02 0.16
CA PHE A 184 1.78 -18.77 0.65
C PHE A 184 0.81 -19.75 0.04
N ARG A 185 0.21 -20.58 0.90
CA ARG A 185 -0.58 -21.77 0.52
C ARG A 185 0.27 -22.73 -0.32
N GLU A 186 0.11 -22.70 -1.63
CA GLU A 186 0.83 -23.56 -2.61
C GLU A 186 1.63 -22.75 -3.64
N ALA A 187 1.67 -21.42 -3.48
CA ALA A 187 2.47 -20.54 -4.30
C ALA A 187 3.80 -20.28 -3.59
N ASP A 188 4.91 -20.62 -4.23
CA ASP A 188 6.29 -20.46 -3.74
C ASP A 188 6.97 -19.18 -4.26
N ASN A 189 6.20 -18.32 -4.93
CA ASN A 189 6.67 -17.19 -5.70
C ASN A 189 5.98 -15.87 -5.32
N VAL A 190 5.43 -15.77 -4.10
CA VAL A 190 4.66 -14.59 -3.64
C VAL A 190 5.60 -13.44 -3.27
N LEU A 191 5.21 -12.24 -3.69
CA LEU A 191 5.94 -10.99 -3.50
C LEU A 191 5.01 -9.89 -2.97
N ARG A 192 5.60 -8.79 -2.53
CA ARG A 192 4.88 -7.57 -2.16
C ARG A 192 4.04 -7.04 -3.32
N GLY A 193 2.79 -6.67 -3.05
CA GLY A 193 2.05 -5.78 -3.95
C GLY A 193 2.73 -4.40 -4.07
N THR A 194 2.83 -3.87 -5.28
CA THR A 194 3.30 -2.47 -5.51
C THR A 194 2.28 -1.61 -6.24
N MET A 195 1.34 -2.22 -6.96
CA MET A 195 0.21 -1.50 -7.54
C MET A 195 -0.90 -1.37 -6.51
N MET A 196 -1.26 -0.14 -6.17
CA MET A 196 -2.32 0.18 -5.22
C MET A 196 -3.61 0.61 -5.94
N SER A 197 -3.84 0.14 -7.16
CA SER A 197 -5.06 0.41 -7.94
C SER A 197 -5.87 -0.88 -8.05
N LEU A 198 -7.19 -0.77 -7.96
CA LEU A 198 -8.13 -1.89 -8.18
C LEU A 198 -8.41 -2.10 -9.67
N SER A 199 -8.56 -0.99 -10.42
CA SER A 199 -8.53 -0.95 -11.88
C SER A 199 -8.50 0.52 -12.35
N SER A 200 -8.04 0.77 -13.58
CA SER A 200 -8.06 2.09 -14.20
C SER A 200 -9.47 2.67 -14.34
N GLU A 201 -10.47 1.83 -14.55
CA GLU A 201 -11.87 2.22 -14.69
C GLU A 201 -12.43 2.63 -13.34
N LEU A 202 -12.21 1.83 -12.31
CA LEU A 202 -12.69 2.14 -10.97
C LEU A 202 -12.09 3.45 -10.44
N ASP A 203 -10.82 3.69 -10.70
CA ASP A 203 -10.11 4.91 -10.31
C ASP A 203 -10.68 6.19 -10.99
N GLN A 204 -11.45 6.04 -12.08
CA GLN A 204 -12.14 7.15 -12.75
C GLN A 204 -13.53 7.42 -12.15
N TYR A 205 -14.17 6.42 -11.57
CA TYR A 205 -15.55 6.50 -11.05
C TYR A 205 -15.62 6.67 -9.53
N CYS A 206 -14.58 6.25 -8.81
CA CYS A 206 -14.48 6.41 -7.37
C CYS A 206 -13.33 7.33 -6.98
N ARG A 207 -13.46 7.96 -5.82
CA ARG A 207 -12.42 8.81 -5.29
C ARG A 207 -11.29 7.97 -4.72
N HIS A 208 -10.21 7.79 -5.48
CA HIS A 208 -9.03 7.07 -5.01
C HIS A 208 -7.99 8.02 -4.42
N ILE A 209 -7.62 7.82 -3.14
CA ILE A 209 -6.57 8.55 -2.43
C ILE A 209 -5.41 7.61 -2.12
N TYR A 210 -4.23 7.94 -2.64
CA TYR A 210 -3.02 7.16 -2.41
C TYR A 210 -2.22 7.75 -1.26
N ILE A 211 -1.90 6.92 -0.27
CA ILE A 211 -1.12 7.24 0.92
C ILE A 211 0.18 6.46 0.81
N HIS A 212 1.22 7.12 0.30
CA HIS A 212 2.49 6.46 -0.02
C HIS A 212 3.64 7.46 0.04
N GLY A 213 4.56 7.26 0.99
CA GLY A 213 5.51 8.31 1.37
C GLY A 213 6.88 8.31 0.68
N TYR A 214 7.02 7.83 -0.55
CA TYR A 214 8.23 8.13 -1.32
C TYR A 214 8.07 9.45 -2.06
N ALA A 215 8.86 10.45 -1.67
CA ALA A 215 9.21 11.52 -2.59
C ALA A 215 10.00 10.86 -3.72
N GLY A 216 9.45 10.81 -4.93
CA GLY A 216 10.03 10.08 -6.05
C GLY A 216 11.53 10.35 -6.22
N TYR A 217 12.26 9.38 -6.75
CA TYR A 217 13.66 9.58 -7.13
C TYR A 217 13.83 10.87 -7.93
N ARG A 218 14.95 11.59 -7.74
CA ARG A 218 15.43 12.59 -8.72
C ARG A 218 15.43 11.92 -10.09
N TYR A 219 14.41 12.25 -10.90
CA TYR A 219 14.23 11.92 -12.30
C TYR A 219 14.98 10.67 -12.79
N ASN A 220 14.66 9.49 -12.24
CA ASN A 220 15.19 8.27 -12.83
C ASN A 220 14.35 7.95 -14.07
N LYS A 221 14.90 8.17 -15.27
CA LYS A 221 14.22 7.95 -16.57
C LYS A 221 13.62 6.54 -16.72
N SER A 222 14.07 5.56 -15.91
CA SER A 222 13.57 4.18 -15.88
C SER A 222 12.62 3.85 -14.71
N GLN A 223 12.36 4.79 -13.80
CA GLN A 223 11.36 4.69 -12.72
C GLN A 223 10.18 5.65 -12.89
N SER A 224 9.86 6.05 -14.12
CA SER A 224 8.61 6.74 -14.48
C SER A 224 7.33 6.03 -14.00
N ARG A 225 7.43 4.80 -13.47
CA ARG A 225 6.31 3.98 -12.98
C ARG A 225 5.99 4.08 -11.48
N HIS A 226 6.94 4.43 -10.60
CA HIS A 226 6.61 4.70 -9.19
C HIS A 226 5.90 6.05 -9.02
N ASN A 227 6.04 6.93 -10.03
CA ASN A 227 5.38 8.22 -10.14
C ASN A 227 4.19 8.19 -11.12
N ILE A 228 3.68 7.01 -11.51
CA ILE A 228 2.35 6.99 -12.12
C ILE A 228 1.40 7.30 -10.97
N MET A 229 1.08 8.59 -10.84
CA MET A 229 -0.05 9.06 -10.08
C MET A 229 -1.28 8.38 -10.66
N PHE A 230 -1.71 7.29 -10.04
CA PHE A 230 -2.97 6.67 -10.39
C PHE A 230 -4.09 7.46 -9.71
N GLY A 231 -5.22 7.64 -10.40
CA GLY A 231 -6.42 8.32 -9.90
C GLY A 231 -6.47 9.84 -10.07
N ARG A 232 -7.64 10.34 -10.51
CA ARG A 232 -8.01 11.77 -10.61
C ARG A 232 -8.13 12.48 -9.25
N HIS A 233 -7.93 11.78 -8.13
CA HIS A 233 -8.69 12.07 -6.90
C HIS A 233 -7.92 12.17 -5.56
N GLY A 234 -6.61 11.88 -5.48
CA GLY A 234 -5.83 12.19 -4.26
C GLY A 234 -4.44 11.57 -4.18
N TYR A 235 -3.43 12.30 -3.68
CA TYR A 235 -2.13 11.75 -3.27
C TYR A 235 -1.61 12.43 -2.00
N ILE A 236 -1.18 11.63 -1.02
CA ILE A 236 -0.53 12.06 0.21
C ILE A 236 0.81 11.32 0.33
N GLY A 237 1.89 12.09 0.37
CA GLY A 237 3.25 11.57 0.42
C GLY A 237 4.11 12.34 1.42
N ASN A 238 5.09 11.64 2.00
CA ASN A 238 6.06 12.21 2.90
C ASN A 238 7.11 13.00 2.13
N THR A 239 7.05 14.32 2.24
CA THR A 239 8.04 15.25 1.68
C THR A 239 8.96 15.84 2.76
N HIS A 240 8.69 15.55 4.04
CA HIS A 240 9.42 16.07 5.18
C HIS A 240 10.85 15.53 5.27
N PHE A 241 11.05 14.24 4.97
CA PHE A 241 12.37 13.63 4.98
C PHE A 241 13.01 13.56 3.60
N SER A 242 14.34 13.70 3.54
CA SER A 242 15.09 13.47 2.31
C SER A 242 14.98 12.00 1.88
N PHE A 243 15.00 11.75 0.57
CA PHE A 243 14.93 10.39 0.02
C PHE A 243 15.97 9.41 0.62
N PRO A 244 17.26 9.80 0.82
CA PRO A 244 18.21 8.91 1.51
C PRO A 244 17.81 8.58 2.95
N LYS A 245 17.27 9.55 3.70
CA LYS A 245 16.77 9.32 5.06
C LYS A 245 15.56 8.38 5.05
N GLN A 246 14.64 8.56 4.10
CA GLN A 246 13.52 7.65 3.86
C GLN A 246 13.99 6.20 3.62
N VAL A 247 14.93 5.99 2.70
CA VAL A 247 15.51 4.67 2.41
C VAL A 247 16.19 4.07 3.64
N LEU A 248 16.94 4.87 4.40
CA LEU A 248 17.63 4.41 5.59
C LEU A 248 16.64 3.96 6.67
N MET A 249 15.59 4.75 6.93
CA MET A 249 14.50 4.33 7.82
C MET A 249 13.81 3.07 7.30
N ALA A 250 13.57 2.94 5.99
CA ALA A 250 12.83 1.83 5.39
C ALA A 250 13.50 0.48 5.53
N PHE A 251 14.80 0.45 5.22
CA PHE A 251 15.52 -0.79 4.96
C PHE A 251 16.61 -1.05 5.99
N ALA A 252 16.98 -0.04 6.79
CA ALA A 252 17.93 -0.17 7.88
C ALA A 252 17.40 0.48 9.17
N PRO A 253 16.19 0.12 9.65
CA PRO A 253 15.55 0.72 10.82
C PRO A 253 16.27 0.43 12.15
N LEU A 254 17.34 -0.38 12.16
CA LEU A 254 18.17 -0.59 13.35
C LEU A 254 19.42 0.30 13.37
N VAL A 255 19.78 0.91 12.23
CA VAL A 255 20.97 1.76 12.13
C VAL A 255 20.66 3.11 12.77
N GLY A 256 21.36 3.42 13.86
CA GLY A 256 21.19 4.65 14.64
C GLY A 256 20.56 4.47 16.03
N GLY A 257 20.23 3.24 16.45
CA GLY A 257 19.74 2.97 17.80
C GLY A 257 18.48 3.79 18.16
N ASP A 258 18.50 4.47 19.30
CA ASP A 258 17.36 5.28 19.77
C ASP A 258 17.08 6.50 18.89
N VAL A 259 18.10 7.08 18.23
CA VAL A 259 17.87 8.17 17.27
C VAL A 259 16.95 7.71 16.14
N ARG A 260 17.11 6.47 15.66
CA ARG A 260 16.23 5.92 14.63
C ARG A 260 14.81 5.71 15.13
N ARG A 261 14.66 5.33 16.41
CA ARG A 261 13.35 5.20 17.06
C ARG A 261 12.64 6.55 17.08
N ASP A 262 13.34 7.62 17.46
CA ASP A 262 12.79 8.98 17.50
C ASP A 262 12.44 9.49 16.11
N GLU A 263 13.26 9.21 15.09
CA GLU A 263 12.93 9.55 13.69
C GLU A 263 11.68 8.82 13.17
N LEU A 264 11.44 7.58 13.62
CA LEU A 264 10.24 6.83 13.26
C LEU A 264 8.98 7.39 13.94
N LEU A 265 9.12 7.92 15.17
CA LEU A 265 8.05 8.64 15.88
C LEU A 265 7.79 10.00 15.23
N GLU A 266 8.84 10.73 14.86
CA GLU A 266 8.71 11.97 14.08
C GLU A 266 7.97 11.69 12.77
N ALA A 267 8.25 10.58 12.09
CA ALA A 267 7.54 10.21 10.88
C ALA A 267 6.05 9.94 11.10
N TYR A 268 5.68 9.38 12.25
CA TYR A 268 4.28 9.21 12.66
C TYR A 268 3.60 10.57 12.85
N ASP A 269 4.23 11.49 13.59
CA ASP A 269 3.69 12.84 13.81
C ASP A 269 3.56 13.63 12.50
N VAL A 270 4.55 13.51 11.61
CA VAL A 270 4.51 14.10 10.26
C VAL A 270 3.34 13.53 9.47
N GLY A 271 3.10 12.22 9.52
CA GLY A 271 1.95 11.60 8.85
C GLY A 271 0.61 12.17 9.30
N TYR A 272 0.45 12.37 10.61
CA TYR A 272 -0.74 12.99 11.19
C TYR A 272 -0.88 14.45 10.72
N ASN A 273 0.19 15.23 10.81
CA ASN A 273 0.18 16.66 10.48
C ASN A 273 0.03 16.91 8.98
N ASP A 274 0.60 16.06 8.12
CA ASP A 274 0.39 16.13 6.67
C ASP A 274 -1.06 15.82 6.33
N ALA A 275 -1.62 14.74 6.88
CA ALA A 275 -3.03 14.39 6.72
C ALA A 275 -3.98 15.52 7.16
N ARG A 276 -3.60 16.21 8.24
CA ARG A 276 -4.28 17.39 8.77
C ARG A 276 -4.08 18.64 7.92
N ARG A 277 -2.88 18.88 7.38
CA ARG A 277 -2.58 20.06 6.55
C ARG A 277 -3.25 19.94 5.19
N TYR A 278 -3.17 18.75 4.59
CA TYR A 278 -3.74 18.44 3.29
C TYR A 278 -5.18 17.94 3.41
N GLU A 279 -5.91 18.44 4.43
CA GLU A 279 -7.19 18.02 5.02
C GLU A 279 -8.41 17.88 4.09
N ARG A 280 -8.16 17.89 2.80
CA ARG A 280 -9.11 18.00 1.71
C ARG A 280 -9.32 16.64 1.07
N TRP A 281 -9.58 15.67 1.95
CA TRP A 281 -10.02 14.30 1.65
C TRP A 281 -11.29 14.25 0.79
N GLU A 282 -11.92 15.39 0.52
CA GLU A 282 -13.10 15.60 -0.32
C GLU A 282 -12.89 16.55 -1.53
N GLU A 283 -11.71 17.16 -1.74
CA GLU A 283 -11.40 18.01 -2.92
C GLU A 283 -10.41 17.37 -3.93
N ASP A 284 -10.47 17.74 -5.21
CA ASP A 284 -9.54 17.25 -6.24
C ASP A 284 -8.09 17.71 -5.93
N PRO A 285 -7.11 16.80 -5.74
CA PRO A 285 -5.73 17.17 -5.39
C PRO A 285 -5.03 18.00 -6.48
N TYR A 286 -5.47 17.92 -7.74
CA TYR A 286 -4.85 18.62 -8.85
C TYR A 286 -5.20 20.10 -8.89
N TYR A 287 -6.24 20.53 -8.17
CA TYR A 287 -6.62 21.95 -8.12
C TYR A 287 -5.57 22.79 -7.35
N PHE A 288 -4.85 22.19 -6.40
CA PHE A 288 -3.89 22.90 -5.54
C PHE A 288 -2.41 22.49 -5.73
N ALA A 289 -2.14 21.39 -6.43
CA ALA A 289 -0.77 21.01 -6.86
C ALA A 289 -0.05 22.08 -7.71
N LYS A 290 -0.78 23.12 -8.19
CA LYS A 290 -0.20 24.28 -8.88
C LYS A 290 0.34 25.37 -7.96
N ALA A 291 -0.18 25.50 -6.74
CA ALA A 291 0.03 26.70 -5.92
C ALA A 291 1.15 26.56 -4.86
N ASP A 292 1.48 25.34 -4.43
CA ASP A 292 2.37 25.10 -3.29
C ASP A 292 3.56 24.21 -3.67
N ARG A 293 4.21 24.52 -4.81
CA ARG A 293 5.36 23.76 -5.30
C ARG A 293 6.57 23.96 -4.40
N SER A 294 7.11 22.86 -3.87
CA SER A 294 8.54 22.77 -3.58
C SER A 294 9.30 23.11 -4.87
N PRO A 295 10.42 23.85 -4.84
CA PRO A 295 11.26 24.13 -6.02
C PRO A 295 11.78 22.88 -6.76
N SER A 296 11.47 21.69 -6.24
CA SER A 296 11.84 20.38 -6.78
C SER A 296 10.73 19.72 -7.61
N ASP A 297 9.51 20.26 -7.58
CA ASP A 297 8.28 19.62 -8.09
C ASP A 297 7.84 20.18 -9.45
N ASP A 298 8.76 20.28 -10.39
CA ASP A 298 8.41 20.53 -11.80
C ASP A 298 7.79 19.29 -12.44
N PHE A 299 6.54 19.02 -12.06
CA PHE A 299 5.59 18.22 -12.80
C PHE A 299 5.26 18.94 -14.12
N ASN A 300 6.02 18.64 -15.17
CA ASN A 300 5.70 19.09 -16.51
C ASN A 300 4.49 18.30 -17.05
N PHE A 301 3.40 19.01 -17.34
CA PHE A 301 2.16 18.50 -17.94
C PHE A 301 2.39 17.72 -19.25
N CYS A 302 3.53 17.91 -19.92
CA CYS A 302 3.92 17.10 -21.09
C CYS A 302 4.04 15.59 -20.77
N ASN A 303 4.35 15.20 -19.53
CA ASN A 303 4.51 13.79 -19.16
C ASN A 303 3.18 13.08 -18.87
N LEU A 304 2.12 13.81 -18.51
CA LEU A 304 0.78 13.23 -18.33
C LEU A 304 0.18 12.72 -19.65
N ARG A 305 0.68 13.21 -20.80
CA ARG A 305 0.30 12.70 -22.13
C ARG A 305 1.11 11.48 -22.58
N ALA A 306 2.18 11.12 -21.88
CA ALA A 306 3.00 9.97 -22.25
C ALA A 306 2.45 8.69 -21.58
N ASN A 307 1.57 7.97 -22.29
CA ASN A 307 1.09 6.60 -22.03
C ASN A 307 -0.19 6.41 -21.19
N LEU A 308 -1.16 7.34 -21.24
CA LEU A 308 -2.54 7.03 -20.83
C LEU A 308 -3.29 6.10 -21.82
N PHE A 309 -2.69 5.77 -22.96
CA PHE A 309 -3.18 4.77 -23.90
C PHE A 309 -2.00 3.98 -24.49
N GLY A 310 -1.70 2.83 -23.88
CA GLY A 310 -0.95 1.70 -24.43
C GLY A 310 0.50 1.91 -24.90
N GLY A 311 1.19 0.78 -25.05
CA GLY A 311 2.47 0.74 -25.76
C GLY A 311 2.29 1.06 -27.24
N LYS A 312 3.35 0.90 -28.04
CA LYS A 312 3.36 1.15 -29.50
C LYS A 312 2.28 0.41 -30.34
N SER A 313 1.43 -0.42 -29.73
CA SER A 313 0.28 -1.10 -30.33
C SER A 313 -1.09 -0.54 -29.89
N ALA A 314 -1.14 0.58 -29.14
CA ALA A 314 -2.41 1.17 -28.68
C ALA A 314 -3.29 1.70 -29.81
N SER A 315 -2.69 2.12 -30.93
CA SER A 315 -3.39 2.61 -32.12
C SER A 315 -4.21 1.54 -32.83
N GLU A 316 -4.01 0.25 -32.52
CA GLU A 316 -4.68 -0.86 -33.19
C GLU A 316 -5.94 -1.35 -32.45
N ARG A 317 -6.23 -0.85 -31.23
CA ARG A 317 -7.27 -1.44 -30.35
C ARG A 317 -8.62 -0.72 -30.31
N PHE A 318 -8.78 0.41 -30.98
CA PHE A 318 -10.04 1.20 -30.92
C PHE A 318 -10.49 1.73 -32.29
N GLU A 319 -10.39 0.90 -33.33
CA GLU A 319 -11.34 0.96 -34.44
C GLU A 319 -12.30 -0.23 -34.30
N LEU A 320 -13.60 0.10 -34.15
CA LEU A 320 -14.79 -0.72 -33.82
C LEU A 320 -15.18 -0.75 -32.33
#